data_AF-A0A954EEU5-F1
#
_entry.id   AF-A0A954EEU5-F1
#
_cell.length_a   1.000
_cell.length_b   1.000
_cell.length_c   1.000
_cell.angle_alpha   90.00
_cell.angle_beta   90.00
_cell.angle_gamma   90.00
#
_symmetry.space_group_name_H-M   'P 1'
#
loop_
_entity.id
_entity.type
_entity.pdbx_description
1 polymer ?
#
loop_
_entity_poly.entity_id
_entity_poly.type
_entity_poly.pdbx_seq_one_letter_code
_entity_poly.pdbx_strand_id
1 'polypeptide(L)'
;MSTTSEHNSSITESETDLPFVNIAAYLFVSLDRLPERREQLRNLCKSLQLKGTILLTPEGINLFMAGLRESIDSFLAELRSDPLLAKLETKESYSHSQPFSRLLIKIKKEIIAFGVPGIDPARRTSPKLPARELKAWLDEGRPLILLDTRNDYEVELGTFQGALPIGVDHFRDFPEKVRQLPEEMKTQP
;
A
#
# COMPACT_ATOMS: atom_id res chain seq x y z
N MET A 1 -21.36 52.24 34.87
CA MET A 1 -20.67 53.14 33.92
C MET A 1 -19.18 52.92 34.17
N SER A 2 -18.38 52.27 33.34
CA SER A 2 -18.44 52.14 31.88
C SER A 2 -17.92 50.78 31.42
N THR A 3 -18.62 50.26 30.42
CA THR A 3 -18.35 49.13 29.55
C THR A 3 -17.35 49.51 28.45
N THR A 4 -16.28 48.74 28.26
CA THR A 4 -15.56 48.62 26.97
C THR A 4 -14.81 47.29 27.01
N SER A 5 -15.39 46.23 26.45
CA SER A 5 -15.28 45.77 25.06
C SER A 5 -14.28 44.64 24.95
N GLU A 6 -14.85 43.47 24.76
CA GLU A 6 -14.24 42.22 24.34
C GLU A 6 -13.34 42.44 23.12
N HIS A 7 -12.17 41.79 23.14
CA HIS A 7 -11.49 41.37 21.91
C HIS A 7 -11.57 39.85 21.88
N ASN A 8 -12.69 39.38 21.35
CA ASN A 8 -12.88 38.01 20.90
C ASN A 8 -12.12 37.85 19.57
N SER A 9 -10.82 37.56 19.66
CA SER A 9 -10.07 37.06 18.51
C SER A 9 -10.32 35.55 18.44
N SER A 10 -11.43 35.19 17.80
CA SER A 10 -11.72 33.82 17.39
C SER A 10 -10.59 33.35 16.46
N ILE A 11 -9.64 32.60 17.03
CA ILE A 11 -8.74 31.76 16.24
C ILE A 11 -9.63 30.62 15.73
N THR A 12 -10.09 30.76 14.49
CA THR A 12 -10.52 29.62 13.70
C THR A 12 -9.30 28.71 13.53
N GLU A 13 -9.19 27.71 14.41
CA GLU A 13 -8.33 26.56 14.17
C GLU A 13 -8.82 25.90 12.88
N SER A 14 -8.02 26.04 11.82
CA SER A 14 -8.26 25.40 10.54
C SER A 14 -8.17 23.89 10.71
N GLU A 15 -9.30 23.22 10.60
CA GLU A 15 -9.47 21.79 10.83
C GLU A 15 -8.92 20.90 9.69
N THR A 16 -7.85 21.27 8.98
CA THR A 16 -7.28 20.44 7.88
C THR A 16 -5.84 20.75 7.50
N ASP A 17 -4.91 20.88 8.47
CA ASP A 17 -3.48 20.98 8.13
C ASP A 17 -2.80 19.60 8.22
N LEU A 18 -3.23 18.70 7.32
CA LEU A 18 -2.50 17.46 6.99
C LEU A 18 -1.73 17.71 5.67
N PRO A 19 -0.58 18.39 5.71
CA PRO A 19 0.09 18.87 4.50
C PRO A 19 0.70 17.76 3.65
N PHE A 20 0.91 16.56 4.22
CA PHE A 20 1.52 15.45 3.52
C PHE A 20 0.49 14.45 3.03
N VAL A 21 0.56 14.18 1.74
CA VAL A 21 -0.15 13.10 1.07
C VAL A 21 0.78 11.90 1.01
N ASN A 22 0.29 10.78 1.50
CA ASN A 22 0.95 9.48 1.47
C ASN A 22 0.26 8.64 0.39
N ILE A 23 1.03 8.05 -0.50
CA ILE A 23 0.54 7.14 -1.53
C ILE A 23 1.12 5.75 -1.33
N ALA A 24 0.27 4.74 -1.46
CA ALA A 24 0.65 3.35 -1.57
C ALA A 24 0.08 2.79 -2.87
N ALA A 25 0.92 2.15 -3.68
CA ALA A 25 0.49 1.58 -4.95
C ALA A 25 1.37 0.39 -5.34
N TYR A 26 0.78 -0.55 -6.07
CA TYR A 26 1.52 -1.60 -6.75
C TYR A 26 0.85 -1.90 -8.09
N LEU A 27 1.63 -2.35 -9.06
CA LEU A 27 1.14 -2.81 -10.35
C LEU A 27 2.02 -3.95 -10.84
N PHE A 28 1.39 -5.08 -11.13
CA PHE A 28 2.03 -6.18 -11.83
C PHE A 28 2.01 -5.89 -13.33
N VAL A 29 3.18 -5.68 -13.91
CA VAL A 29 3.39 -5.40 -15.33
C VAL A 29 4.84 -5.74 -15.70
N SER A 30 5.07 -6.29 -16.89
CA SER A 30 6.43 -6.60 -17.33
C SER A 30 7.22 -5.31 -17.53
N LEU A 31 8.27 -5.12 -16.73
CA LEU A 31 9.17 -3.97 -16.82
C LEU A 31 10.56 -4.40 -17.28
N ASP A 32 11.05 -3.70 -18.30
CA ASP A 32 12.42 -3.81 -18.80
C ASP A 32 13.27 -2.62 -18.33
N ARG A 33 14.57 -2.66 -18.65
CA ARG A 33 15.50 -1.52 -18.44
C ARG A 33 15.42 -0.91 -17.02
N LEU A 34 15.27 -1.77 -16.01
CA LEU A 34 15.10 -1.35 -14.61
C LEU A 34 16.18 -0.37 -14.12
N PRO A 35 17.48 -0.50 -14.48
CA PRO A 35 18.48 0.49 -14.12
C PRO A 35 18.18 1.89 -14.64
N GLU A 36 17.74 2.02 -15.90
CA GLU A 36 17.39 3.32 -16.52
C GLU A 36 16.16 3.93 -15.84
N ARG A 37 15.10 3.12 -15.68
CA ARG A 37 13.88 3.51 -14.95
C ARG A 37 14.19 4.01 -13.54
N ARG A 38 15.10 3.32 -12.84
CA ARG A 38 15.54 3.72 -11.50
C ARG A 38 16.19 5.10 -11.50
N GLU A 39 17.05 5.40 -12.47
CA GLU A 39 17.68 6.72 -12.57
C GLU A 39 16.66 7.82 -12.91
N GLN A 40 15.74 7.56 -13.85
CA GLN A 40 14.66 8.48 -14.20
C GLN A 40 13.79 8.81 -12.98
N LEU A 41 13.30 7.78 -12.28
CA LEU A 41 12.49 7.96 -11.07
C LEU A 41 13.26 8.66 -9.96
N ARG A 42 14.57 8.40 -9.82
CA ARG A 42 15.40 9.08 -8.83
C ARG A 42 15.48 10.57 -9.12
N ASN A 43 15.68 10.96 -10.37
CA ASN A 43 15.77 12.36 -10.76
C ASN A 43 14.43 13.08 -10.57
N LEU A 44 13.33 12.44 -11.01
CA LEU A 44 11.97 12.94 -10.80
C LEU A 44 11.62 13.13 -9.33
N CYS A 45 11.83 12.09 -8.50
CA CYS A 45 11.52 12.18 -7.08
C CYS A 45 12.38 13.23 -6.36
N LYS A 46 13.64 13.41 -6.78
CA LYS A 46 14.51 14.45 -6.24
C LYS A 46 14.04 15.86 -6.60
N SER A 47 13.66 16.11 -7.85
CA SER A 47 13.16 17.43 -8.27
C SER A 47 11.85 17.80 -7.56
N LEU A 48 11.02 16.79 -7.27
CA LEU A 48 9.77 16.93 -6.54
C LEU A 48 9.92 16.82 -5.01
N GLN A 49 11.16 16.68 -4.51
CA GLN A 49 11.47 16.52 -3.08
C GLN A 49 10.69 15.38 -2.37
N LEU A 50 10.31 14.35 -3.12
CA LEU A 50 9.55 13.22 -2.60
C LEU A 50 10.44 12.29 -1.79
N LYS A 51 9.85 11.71 -0.74
CA LYS A 51 10.47 10.69 0.10
C LYS A 51 9.61 9.44 0.14
N GLY A 52 10.23 8.31 0.45
CA GLY A 52 9.56 7.02 0.39
C GLY A 52 10.40 5.94 -0.25
N THR A 53 9.75 4.83 -0.57
CA THR A 53 10.38 3.65 -1.19
C THR A 53 9.67 3.29 -2.49
N ILE A 54 10.46 3.02 -3.53
CA ILE A 54 10.00 2.40 -4.79
C ILE A 54 10.80 1.11 -5.00
N LEU A 55 10.08 0.02 -5.24
CA LEU A 55 10.61 -1.27 -5.66
C LEU A 55 10.32 -1.45 -7.15
N LEU A 56 11.38 -1.68 -7.93
CA LEU A 56 11.29 -2.02 -9.35
C LEU A 56 11.74 -3.46 -9.55
N THR A 57 10.94 -4.27 -10.22
CA THR A 57 11.27 -5.64 -10.58
C THR A 57 10.85 -5.95 -12.01
N PRO A 58 11.30 -7.07 -12.60
CA PRO A 58 10.84 -7.47 -13.93
C PRO A 58 9.32 -7.69 -14.01
N GLU A 59 8.67 -8.01 -12.88
CA GLU A 59 7.22 -8.28 -12.80
C GLU A 59 6.38 -7.07 -12.40
N GLY A 60 6.98 -5.92 -12.07
CA GLY A 60 6.22 -4.71 -11.79
C GLY A 60 6.88 -3.69 -10.88
N ILE A 61 6.02 -2.88 -10.27
CA ILE A 61 6.38 -1.77 -9.37
C ILE A 61 5.56 -1.84 -8.07
N ASN A 62 6.18 -1.51 -6.95
CA ASN A 62 5.53 -1.31 -5.65
C ASN A 62 6.12 -0.06 -5.00
N LEU A 63 5.29 0.86 -4.53
CA LEU A 63 5.73 2.12 -3.96
C LEU A 63 4.93 2.53 -2.73
N PHE A 64 5.64 3.19 -1.82
CA PHE A 64 5.12 3.95 -0.69
C PHE A 64 5.83 5.28 -0.67
N MET A 65 5.14 6.37 -0.99
CA MET A 65 5.74 7.70 -1.14
C MET A 65 4.95 8.72 -0.35
N ALA A 66 5.60 9.79 0.08
CA ALA A 66 4.93 10.91 0.69
C ALA A 66 5.57 12.26 0.32
N GLY A 67 4.73 13.27 0.22
CA GLY A 67 5.12 14.63 -0.16
C GLY A 67 3.93 15.58 -0.11
N LEU A 68 4.14 16.79 -0.59
CA LEU A 68 3.05 17.75 -0.78
C LEU A 68 2.14 17.30 -1.92
N ARG A 69 0.86 17.71 -1.89
CA ARG A 69 -0.15 17.36 -2.90
C ARG A 69 0.36 17.58 -4.33
N GLU A 70 0.84 18.78 -4.64
CA GLU A 70 1.33 19.13 -5.98
C GLU A 70 2.49 18.23 -6.44
N SER A 71 3.39 17.86 -5.53
CA SER A 71 4.51 16.96 -5.81
C SER A 71 4.04 15.54 -6.11
N ILE A 72 3.06 15.05 -5.35
CA ILE A 72 2.46 13.72 -5.57
C ILE A 72 1.70 13.69 -6.89
N ASP A 73 0.90 14.70 -7.18
CA ASP A 73 0.12 14.77 -8.42
C ASP A 73 1.03 14.83 -9.65
N SER A 74 2.09 15.64 -9.59
CA SER A 74 3.11 15.73 -10.65
C SER A 74 3.84 14.40 -10.86
N PHE A 75 4.20 13.72 -9.76
CA PHE A 75 4.82 12.40 -9.83
C PHE A 75 3.90 11.36 -10.45
N LEU A 76 2.62 11.33 -10.05
CA LEU A 76 1.65 10.39 -10.60
C LEU A 76 1.33 10.67 -12.06
N ALA A 77 1.27 11.93 -12.47
CA ALA A 77 1.07 12.31 -13.87
C ALA A 77 2.22 11.81 -14.74
N GLU A 78 3.47 12.07 -14.34
CA GLU A 78 4.65 11.60 -15.05
C GLU A 78 4.73 10.07 -15.06
N LEU A 79 4.49 9.42 -13.92
CA LEU A 79 4.53 7.97 -13.81
C LEU A 79 3.48 7.30 -14.71
N ARG A 80 2.28 7.86 -14.77
CA ARG A 80 1.17 7.36 -15.61
C ARG A 80 1.30 7.75 -17.08
N SER A 81 2.25 8.62 -17.44
CA SER A 81 2.56 8.92 -18.85
C SER A 81 3.21 7.72 -19.56
N ASP A 82 3.86 6.82 -18.81
CA ASP A 82 4.34 5.55 -19.33
C ASP A 82 3.13 4.61 -19.56
N PRO A 83 2.90 4.12 -20.80
CA PRO A 83 1.80 3.21 -21.10
C PRO A 83 1.77 1.94 -20.25
N LEU A 84 2.93 1.46 -19.78
CA LEU A 84 3.02 0.29 -18.90
C LEU A 84 2.50 0.58 -17.49
N LEU A 85 2.54 1.84 -17.06
CA LEU A 85 2.21 2.28 -15.69
C LEU A 85 0.91 3.11 -15.63
N ALA A 86 0.29 3.39 -16.77
CA ALA A 86 -0.95 4.17 -16.87
C ALA A 86 -2.10 3.64 -15.99
N LYS A 87 -2.13 2.33 -15.72
CA LYS A 87 -3.14 1.66 -14.88
C LYS A 87 -2.80 1.61 -13.39
N LEU A 88 -1.73 2.28 -12.95
CA LEU A 88 -1.33 2.27 -11.54
C LEU A 88 -2.36 3.02 -10.69
N GLU A 89 -3.15 2.26 -9.94
CA GLU A 89 -4.07 2.77 -8.94
C GLU A 89 -3.34 3.07 -7.63
N THR A 90 -3.68 4.20 -7.02
CA THR A 90 -3.04 4.70 -5.81
C THR A 90 -4.05 4.79 -4.69
N LYS A 91 -3.69 4.27 -3.52
CA LYS A 91 -4.40 4.55 -2.27
C LYS A 91 -3.72 5.73 -1.59
N GLU A 92 -4.53 6.69 -1.14
CA GLU A 92 -4.03 7.88 -0.46
C GLU A 92 -4.39 7.85 1.03
N SER A 93 -3.49 8.38 1.84
CA SER A 93 -3.74 8.76 3.24
C SER A 93 -3.00 10.05 3.56
N TYR A 94 -3.28 10.66 4.71
CA TYR A 94 -2.82 12.00 5.04
C TYR A 94 -2.10 12.02 6.39
N SER A 95 -1.06 12.83 6.52
CA SER A 95 -0.30 12.95 7.76
C SER A 95 0.16 14.38 8.04
N HIS A 96 0.29 14.73 9.33
CA HIS A 96 0.79 16.04 9.77
C HIS A 96 2.28 16.22 9.49
N SER A 97 3.04 15.11 9.46
CA SER A 97 4.48 15.10 9.23
C SER A 97 4.85 14.16 8.10
N GLN A 98 6.00 14.43 7.47
CA GLN A 98 6.62 13.59 6.46
C GLN A 98 7.11 12.26 7.10
N PRO A 99 6.47 11.10 6.80
CA PRO A 99 6.77 9.85 7.52
C PRO A 99 8.06 9.17 7.06
N PHE A 100 8.61 9.55 5.90
CA PHE A 100 9.84 8.98 5.37
C PHE A 100 11.01 9.94 5.56
N SER A 101 12.14 9.45 6.08
CA SER A 101 13.34 10.27 6.25
C SER A 101 14.08 10.53 4.94
N ARG A 102 14.02 9.59 3.98
CA ARG A 102 14.74 9.63 2.71
C ARG A 102 13.98 8.94 1.58
N LEU A 103 14.41 9.21 0.34
CA LEU A 103 14.04 8.46 -0.85
C LEU A 103 14.89 7.18 -0.98
N LEU A 104 14.25 6.06 -1.30
CA LEU A 104 14.90 4.80 -1.60
C LEU A 104 14.28 4.17 -2.85
N ILE A 105 15.10 3.89 -3.86
CA ILE A 105 14.65 3.17 -5.07
C ILE A 105 15.53 1.93 -5.24
N LYS A 106 14.92 0.75 -5.11
CA LYS A 106 15.60 -0.54 -5.12
C LYS A 106 15.13 -1.37 -6.31
N ILE A 107 16.09 -2.03 -6.97
CA ILE A 107 15.77 -3.10 -7.93
C ILE A 107 15.74 -4.41 -7.14
N LYS A 108 14.67 -5.17 -7.30
CA LYS A 108 14.45 -6.47 -6.65
C LYS A 108 14.05 -7.51 -7.69
N LYS A 109 14.04 -8.78 -7.25
CA LYS A 109 13.58 -9.89 -8.09
C LYS A 109 12.06 -9.91 -8.21
N GLU A 110 11.37 -9.68 -7.09
CA GLU A 110 9.90 -9.71 -6.96
C GLU A 110 9.41 -8.45 -6.20
N ILE A 111 8.25 -7.90 -6.58
CA ILE A 111 7.63 -6.78 -5.84
C ILE A 111 6.98 -7.25 -4.54
N ILE A 112 6.61 -8.53 -4.50
CA ILE A 112 6.17 -9.27 -3.32
C ILE A 112 6.94 -10.58 -3.32
N ALA A 113 7.84 -10.76 -2.36
CA ALA A 113 8.71 -11.93 -2.31
C ALA A 113 7.92 -13.17 -1.85
N PHE A 114 7.32 -13.88 -2.81
CA PHE A 114 6.75 -15.21 -2.58
C PHE A 114 7.84 -16.27 -2.54
N GLY A 115 8.95 -16.08 -3.27
CA GLY A 115 10.05 -17.05 -3.31
C GLY A 115 9.71 -18.35 -4.04
N VAL A 116 8.59 -18.37 -4.79
CA VAL A 116 8.14 -19.52 -5.58
C VAL A 116 8.27 -19.17 -7.07
N PRO A 117 9.13 -19.86 -7.83
CA PRO A 117 9.26 -19.65 -9.26
C PRO A 117 7.94 -19.94 -10.00
N GLY A 118 7.61 -19.13 -11.01
CA GLY A 118 6.50 -19.39 -11.93
C GLY A 118 5.13 -18.89 -11.48
N ILE A 119 5.04 -18.18 -10.35
CA ILE A 119 3.82 -17.41 -10.02
C ILE A 119 3.83 -16.14 -10.89
N ASP A 120 2.76 -15.94 -11.67
CA ASP A 120 2.49 -14.74 -12.45
C ASP A 120 1.21 -14.08 -11.94
N PRO A 121 1.31 -13.17 -10.95
CA PRO A 121 0.16 -12.51 -10.34
C PRO A 121 -0.60 -11.61 -11.31
N ALA A 122 0.02 -11.20 -12.43
CA ALA A 122 -0.66 -10.41 -13.46
C ALA A 122 -1.70 -11.23 -14.23
N ARG A 123 -1.49 -12.55 -14.33
CA ARG A 123 -2.36 -13.45 -15.12
C ARG A 123 -3.30 -14.30 -14.27
N ARG A 124 -2.99 -14.53 -13.00
CA ARG A 124 -3.78 -15.39 -12.10
C ARG A 124 -4.13 -14.65 -10.82
N THR A 125 -5.24 -13.92 -10.84
CA THR A 125 -5.80 -13.28 -9.65
C THR A 125 -6.99 -14.09 -9.13
N SER A 126 -7.05 -14.31 -7.82
CA SER A 126 -8.26 -14.81 -7.16
C SER A 126 -9.39 -13.78 -7.26
N PRO A 127 -10.67 -14.22 -7.18
CA PRO A 127 -11.81 -13.31 -7.08
C PRO A 127 -11.64 -12.33 -5.91
N LYS A 128 -12.06 -11.09 -6.12
CA LYS A 128 -12.06 -10.05 -5.07
C LYS A 128 -13.44 -9.96 -4.43
N LEU A 129 -13.49 -9.93 -3.11
CA LEU A 129 -14.72 -9.68 -2.35
C LEU A 129 -14.76 -8.20 -1.90
N PRO A 130 -15.80 -7.43 -2.26
CA PRO A 130 -15.95 -6.05 -1.79
C PRO A 130 -16.10 -5.96 -0.26
N ALA A 131 -15.54 -4.91 0.35
CA ALA A 131 -15.56 -4.75 1.81
C ALA A 131 -16.96 -4.75 2.43
N ARG A 132 -17.95 -4.15 1.75
CA ARG A 132 -19.36 -4.14 2.22
C ARG A 132 -19.97 -5.54 2.21
N GLU A 133 -19.63 -6.33 1.20
CA GLU A 133 -20.11 -7.70 1.07
C GLU A 133 -19.49 -8.60 2.12
N LEU A 134 -18.17 -8.48 2.34
CA LEU A 134 -17.49 -9.17 3.44
C LEU A 134 -18.14 -8.83 4.79
N LYS A 135 -18.39 -7.54 5.07
CA LYS A 135 -19.05 -7.12 6.31
C LYS A 135 -20.42 -7.80 6.46
N ALA A 136 -21.24 -7.82 5.40
CA ALA A 136 -22.54 -8.47 5.44
C ALA A 136 -22.42 -9.97 5.75
N TRP A 137 -21.46 -10.67 5.14
CA TRP A 137 -21.25 -12.10 5.42
C TRP A 137 -20.87 -12.36 6.88
N LEU A 138 -20.05 -11.48 7.47
CA LEU A 138 -19.65 -11.56 8.87
C LEU A 138 -20.83 -11.27 9.81
N ASP A 139 -21.61 -10.23 9.52
CA ASP A 139 -22.79 -9.85 10.31
C ASP A 139 -23.87 -10.97 10.29
N GLU A 140 -24.01 -11.67 9.16
CA GLU A 140 -24.94 -12.79 8.96
C GLU A 140 -24.46 -14.10 9.62
N GLY A 141 -23.21 -14.17 10.09
CA GLY A 141 -22.62 -15.38 10.65
C GLY A 141 -22.41 -16.49 9.61
N ARG A 142 -22.16 -16.12 8.34
CA ARG A 142 -21.91 -17.11 7.28
C ARG A 142 -20.65 -17.93 7.59
N PRO A 143 -20.64 -19.25 7.30
CA PRO A 143 -19.48 -20.09 7.52
C PRO A 143 -18.37 -19.77 6.50
N LEU A 144 -17.37 -19.00 6.91
CA LEU A 144 -16.20 -18.62 6.12
C LEU A 144 -14.93 -18.69 6.96
N ILE A 145 -13.77 -18.73 6.31
CA ILE A 145 -12.47 -18.68 6.98
C ILE A 145 -11.78 -17.36 6.67
N LEU A 146 -11.64 -16.53 7.70
CA LEU A 146 -10.75 -15.37 7.63
C LEU A 146 -9.32 -15.81 7.93
N LEU A 147 -8.47 -15.87 6.90
CA LEU A 147 -7.04 -16.12 7.07
C LEU A 147 -6.26 -14.81 6.98
N ASP A 148 -5.57 -14.44 8.06
CA ASP A 148 -4.66 -13.30 8.08
C ASP A 148 -3.28 -13.73 7.59
N THR A 149 -2.87 -13.20 6.44
CA THR A 149 -1.62 -13.56 5.75
C THR A 149 -0.46 -12.61 6.06
N ARG A 150 -0.70 -11.63 6.94
CA ARG A 150 0.32 -10.69 7.41
C ARG A 150 1.28 -11.36 8.39
N ASN A 151 2.41 -10.70 8.64
CA ASN A 151 3.37 -11.22 9.60
C ASN A 151 2.86 -11.09 11.05
N ASP A 152 3.45 -11.86 11.95
CA ASP A 152 2.98 -11.97 13.34
C ASP A 152 2.95 -10.62 14.08
N TYR A 153 3.90 -9.71 13.82
CA TYR A 153 3.91 -8.37 14.40
C TYR A 153 2.70 -7.52 13.94
N GLU A 154 2.33 -7.58 12.66
CA GLU A 154 1.16 -6.86 12.13
C GLU A 154 -0.16 -7.41 12.69
N VAL A 155 -0.22 -8.71 12.96
CA VAL A 155 -1.38 -9.37 13.58
C VAL A 155 -1.52 -8.94 15.04
N GLU A 156 -0.42 -8.90 15.80
CA GLU A 156 -0.40 -8.47 17.21
C GLU A 156 -0.88 -7.03 17.39
N LEU A 157 -0.61 -6.16 16.42
CA LEU A 157 -1.12 -4.78 16.43
C LEU A 157 -2.63 -4.67 16.18
N GLY A 158 -3.25 -5.73 15.64
CA GLY A 158 -4.69 -5.81 15.42
C GLY A 158 -5.04 -6.64 14.19
N THR A 159 -6.08 -7.46 14.33
CA THR A 159 -6.64 -8.28 13.26
C THR A 159 -8.18 -8.30 13.33
N PHE A 160 -8.83 -8.82 12.29
CA PHE A 160 -10.28 -9.01 12.30
C PHE A 160 -10.70 -10.02 13.37
N GLN A 161 -11.84 -9.78 14.00
CA GLN A 161 -12.39 -10.73 14.97
C GLN A 161 -12.65 -12.09 14.29
N GLY A 162 -12.12 -13.16 14.88
CA GLY A 162 -12.24 -14.52 14.34
C GLY A 162 -11.29 -14.85 13.19
N ALA A 163 -10.38 -13.93 12.81
CA ALA A 163 -9.34 -14.24 11.84
C ALA A 163 -8.28 -15.18 12.42
N LEU A 164 -7.87 -16.14 11.61
CA LEU A 164 -6.82 -17.10 11.91
C LEU A 164 -5.49 -16.57 11.35
N PRO A 165 -4.46 -16.35 12.19
CA PRO A 165 -3.15 -15.99 11.67
C PRO A 165 -2.50 -17.18 10.99
N ILE A 166 -1.84 -16.94 9.85
CA ILE A 166 -1.05 -17.98 9.16
C ILE A 166 0.22 -18.35 9.93
N GLY A 167 0.70 -17.47 10.83
CA GLY A 167 1.86 -17.69 11.69
C GLY A 167 3.18 -17.65 10.92
N VAL A 168 3.53 -16.48 10.38
CA VAL A 168 4.75 -16.27 9.59
C VAL A 168 5.51 -15.04 10.08
N ASP A 169 6.82 -15.18 10.28
CA ASP A 169 7.72 -14.04 10.53
C ASP A 169 7.96 -13.25 9.23
N HIS A 170 8.01 -13.95 8.11
CA HIS A 170 8.28 -13.39 6.80
C HIS A 170 7.31 -13.93 5.75
N PHE A 171 6.81 -13.05 4.87
CA PHE A 171 5.86 -13.44 3.83
C PHE A 171 6.39 -14.51 2.86
N ARG A 172 7.72 -14.65 2.71
CA ARG A 172 8.33 -15.72 1.90
C ARG A 172 8.03 -17.13 2.44
N ASP A 173 7.66 -17.24 3.72
CA ASP A 173 7.36 -18.51 4.39
C ASP A 173 5.88 -18.91 4.18
N PHE A 174 5.06 -17.99 3.67
CA PHE A 174 3.63 -18.20 3.38
C PHE A 174 3.37 -19.43 2.51
N PRO A 175 4.08 -19.68 1.40
CA PRO A 175 3.81 -20.85 0.55
C PRO A 175 4.04 -22.19 1.23
N GLU A 176 4.94 -22.25 2.23
CA GLU A 176 5.16 -23.44 3.04
C GLU A 176 4.01 -23.65 4.02
N LYS A 177 3.58 -22.58 4.71
CA LYS A 177 2.46 -22.64 5.66
C LYS A 177 1.14 -23.00 5.00
N VAL A 178 0.84 -22.44 3.82
CA VAL A 178 -0.38 -22.79 3.08
C VAL A 178 -0.43 -24.28 2.71
N ARG A 179 0.73 -24.90 2.40
CA ARG A 179 0.79 -26.34 2.12
C ARG A 179 0.44 -27.19 3.34
N GLN A 180 0.66 -26.67 4.55
CA GLN A 180 0.37 -27.34 5.82
C GLN A 180 -1.07 -27.09 6.32
N LEU A 181 -1.83 -26.20 5.67
CA LEU A 181 -3.23 -25.97 6.04
C LEU A 181 -4.10 -27.21 5.74
N PRO A 182 -5.09 -27.52 6.59
CA PRO A 182 -6.09 -28.54 6.32
C PRO A 182 -6.81 -28.31 4.99
N GLU A 183 -7.14 -29.38 4.26
CA GLU A 183 -7.81 -29.29 2.95
C GLU A 183 -9.19 -28.62 3.02
N GLU A 184 -9.91 -28.83 4.12
CA GLU A 184 -11.19 -28.18 4.41
C GLU A 184 -11.06 -26.64 4.33
N MET A 185 -9.95 -26.10 4.83
CA MET A 185 -9.69 -24.65 4.80
C MET A 185 -9.38 -24.11 3.40
N LYS A 186 -9.05 -24.98 2.44
CA LYS A 186 -8.72 -24.59 1.05
C LYS A 186 -9.95 -24.55 0.15
N THR A 187 -11.08 -25.08 0.62
CA THR A 187 -12.31 -25.22 -0.15
C THR A 187 -13.45 -24.37 0.37
N GLN A 188 -13.36 -23.93 1.63
CA GLN A 188 -14.28 -22.97 2.23
C GLN A 188 -13.95 -21.54 1.74
N PRO A 189 -14.97 -20.69 1.48
CA PRO A 189 -14.76 -19.30 1.12
C PRO A 189 -14.11 -18.46 2.23
#